data_AF-A0A015J048-F1
#
_entry.id   AF-A0A015J048-F1
#
_cell.length_a   1.000
_cell.length_b   1.000
_cell.length_c   1.000
_cell.angle_alpha   90.00
_cell.angle_beta   90.00
_cell.angle_gamma   90.00
#
_symmetry.space_group_name_H-M   'P 1'
#
loop_
_entity.id
_entity.type
_entity.pdbx_description
1 polymer ?
#
loop_
_entity_poly.entity_id
_entity_poly.type
_entity_poly.pdbx_seq_one_letter_code
_entity_poly.pdbx_strand_id
1 'polypeptide(L)'
;MAELSSGKPPFHKRKHDNSLALEICNGLRPEFGKGTPEIYKKLAHRCMDANPNQRPTANELYEILDCWYHYSDDEKYGYKGKEVKAVFDEADKEIPNISALYEKDPDAIYTSRAFTFKNLSKPINSSFIVTTYLNEEDNDGCQDSQLVDLEISSSLKLKDDDVVN
;
A
#
# COMPACT_ATOMS: atom_id res chain seq x y z
N MET A 1 -2.19 10.71 -0.20
CA MET A 1 -2.08 10.42 -1.65
C MET A 1 -3.35 9.78 -2.21
N ALA A 2 -3.77 8.60 -1.74
CA ALA A 2 -4.97 7.93 -2.25
C ALA A 2 -6.27 8.75 -2.14
N GLU A 3 -6.46 9.49 -1.04
CA GLU A 3 -7.63 10.36 -0.86
C GLU A 3 -7.66 11.54 -1.85
N LEU A 4 -6.51 12.17 -2.10
CA LEU A 4 -6.39 13.23 -3.11
C LEU A 4 -6.73 12.71 -4.51
N SER A 5 -6.30 11.49 -4.81
CA SER A 5 -6.52 10.84 -6.09
C SER A 5 -7.96 10.37 -6.30
N SER A 6 -8.63 9.86 -5.27
CA SER A 6 -9.99 9.30 -5.39
C SER A 6 -11.10 10.26 -4.98
N GLY A 7 -10.78 11.34 -4.27
CA GLY A 7 -11.74 12.24 -3.63
C GLY A 7 -12.47 11.61 -2.45
N LYS A 8 -12.03 10.45 -1.97
CA LYS A 8 -12.72 9.65 -0.93
C LYS A 8 -11.74 9.23 0.16
N PRO A 9 -12.17 9.26 1.44
CA PRO A 9 -11.34 8.73 2.51
C PRO A 9 -11.01 7.25 2.28
N PRO A 10 -9.78 6.81 2.60
CA PRO A 10 -9.41 5.40 2.50
C PRO A 10 -10.37 4.51 3.28
N PHE A 11 -10.78 3.40 2.68
CA PHE A 11 -11.65 2.39 3.29
C PHE A 11 -13.01 2.90 3.78
N HIS A 12 -13.56 3.98 3.19
CA HIS A 12 -14.81 4.61 3.63
C HIS A 12 -16.04 3.72 3.70
N LYS A 13 -16.08 2.60 2.98
CA LYS A 13 -17.18 1.62 3.04
C LYS A 13 -16.95 0.49 4.04
N ARG A 14 -15.93 0.59 4.89
CA ARG A 14 -15.51 -0.49 5.80
C ARG A 14 -15.53 0.03 7.23
N LYS A 15 -15.96 -0.83 8.14
CA LYS A 15 -15.77 -0.61 9.58
C LYS A 15 -14.30 -0.51 9.89
N HIS A 16 -13.91 0.44 10.74
CA HIS A 16 -12.53 0.54 11.19
C HIS A 16 -12.32 -0.35 12.41
N ASP A 17 -12.21 -1.65 12.20
CA ASP A 17 -12.10 -2.65 13.25
C ASP A 17 -10.83 -3.53 13.10
N ASN A 18 -10.73 -4.57 13.94
CA ASN A 18 -9.61 -5.50 13.91
C ASN A 18 -9.52 -6.27 12.59
N SER A 19 -10.63 -6.50 11.89
CA SER A 19 -10.63 -7.22 10.61
C SER A 19 -9.93 -6.37 9.55
N LEU A 20 -10.32 -5.09 9.44
CA LEU A 20 -9.67 -4.17 8.50
C LEU A 20 -8.17 -4.00 8.83
N ALA A 21 -7.82 -3.90 10.11
CA ALA A 21 -6.41 -3.82 10.53
C ALA A 21 -5.60 -5.06 10.10
N LEU A 22 -6.16 -6.27 10.27
CA LEU A 22 -5.53 -7.51 9.82
C LEU A 22 -5.39 -7.57 8.29
N GLU A 23 -6.41 -7.16 7.53
CA GLU A 23 -6.35 -7.07 6.07
C GLU A 23 -5.24 -6.12 5.61
N ILE A 24 -5.07 -4.97 6.27
CA ILE A 24 -3.99 -4.01 6.01
C ILE A 24 -2.62 -4.62 6.30
N CYS A 25 -2.47 -5.32 7.44
CA CYS A 25 -1.26 -6.08 7.74
C CYS A 25 -0.99 -7.14 6.65
N ASN A 26 -2.02 -7.77 6.10
CA ASN A 26 -1.88 -8.75 5.03
C ASN A 26 -1.75 -8.13 3.62
N GLY A 27 -1.45 -6.84 3.52
CA GLY A 27 -1.12 -6.18 2.26
C GLY A 27 -2.25 -5.43 1.58
N LEU A 28 -3.44 -5.34 2.19
CA LEU A 28 -4.50 -4.46 1.69
C LEU A 28 -4.01 -2.99 1.73
N ARG A 29 -4.21 -2.27 0.63
CA ARG A 29 -3.90 -0.84 0.51
C ARG A 29 -5.09 -0.08 -0.08
N PRO A 30 -5.19 1.24 0.15
CA PRO A 30 -6.25 2.04 -0.44
C PRO A 30 -6.21 2.02 -1.96
N GLU A 31 -7.39 2.11 -2.57
CA GLU A 31 -7.53 2.24 -4.03
C GLU A 31 -7.33 3.69 -4.48
N PHE A 32 -6.94 3.87 -5.74
CA PHE A 32 -6.77 5.17 -6.39
C PHE A 32 -7.94 5.48 -7.32
N GLY A 33 -8.21 6.76 -7.53
CA GLY A 33 -9.21 7.22 -8.49
C GLY A 33 -8.85 6.83 -9.93
N LYS A 34 -9.88 6.71 -10.77
CA LYS A 34 -9.72 6.55 -12.22
C LYS A 34 -8.88 7.70 -12.77
N GLY A 35 -7.97 7.40 -13.70
CA GLY A 35 -7.10 8.41 -14.32
C GLY A 35 -5.86 8.78 -13.49
N THR A 36 -5.70 8.26 -12.27
CA THR A 36 -4.50 8.54 -11.46
C THR A 36 -3.23 8.07 -12.20
N PRO A 37 -2.23 8.95 -12.41
CA PRO A 37 -0.99 8.59 -13.10
C PRO A 37 -0.24 7.44 -12.42
N GLU A 38 0.36 6.55 -13.21
CA GLU A 38 1.12 5.41 -12.67
C GLU A 38 2.34 5.85 -11.86
N ILE A 39 3.00 6.96 -12.22
CA ILE A 39 4.09 7.53 -11.43
C ILE A 39 3.63 7.95 -10.01
N TYR A 40 2.40 8.43 -9.89
CA TYR A 40 1.80 8.81 -8.61
C TYR A 40 1.45 7.58 -7.77
N LYS A 41 0.87 6.55 -8.41
CA LYS A 41 0.58 5.27 -7.74
C LYS A 41 1.85 4.59 -7.25
N LYS A 42 2.91 4.57 -8.07
CA LYS A 42 4.23 4.03 -7.70
C LYS A 42 4.78 4.73 -6.46
N LEU A 43 4.77 6.07 -6.43
CA LEU A 43 5.24 6.83 -5.26
C LEU A 43 4.38 6.56 -4.01
N ALA A 44 3.05 6.54 -4.17
CA ALA A 44 2.13 6.27 -3.07
C ALA A 44 2.30 4.85 -2.51
N HIS A 45 2.55 3.84 -3.36
CA HIS A 45 2.85 2.48 -2.91
C HIS A 45 4.16 2.39 -2.15
N ARG A 46 5.22 3.09 -2.59
CA ARG A 46 6.48 3.19 -1.81
C ARG A 46 6.25 3.82 -0.43
N CYS A 47 5.40 4.85 -0.34
CA CYS A 47 5.04 5.45 0.96
C CYS A 47 4.33 4.47 1.91
N MET A 48 3.64 3.46 1.36
CA MET A 48 2.87 2.48 2.10
C MET A 48 3.55 1.10 2.15
N ASP A 49 4.87 1.06 1.91
CA ASP A 49 5.64 -0.18 1.98
C ASP A 49 5.57 -0.78 3.40
N ALA A 50 5.37 -2.08 3.46
CA ALA A 50 5.37 -2.82 4.72
C ALA A 50 6.70 -2.71 5.46
N ASN A 51 7.83 -2.68 4.74
CA ASN A 51 9.16 -2.39 5.28
C ASN A 51 9.35 -0.87 5.42
N PRO A 52 9.47 -0.35 6.66
CA PRO A 52 9.66 1.09 6.87
C PRO A 52 10.92 1.66 6.19
N ASN A 53 11.96 0.85 6.00
CA ASN A 53 13.22 1.29 5.38
C ASN A 53 13.09 1.51 3.87
N GLN A 54 12.06 0.95 3.23
CA GLN A 54 11.78 1.12 1.80
C GLN A 54 10.89 2.34 1.53
N ARG A 55 10.38 2.99 2.58
CA ARG A 55 9.56 4.19 2.46
C ARG A 55 10.46 5.39 2.17
N PRO A 56 10.06 6.27 1.24
CA PRO A 56 10.79 7.50 1.02
C PRO A 56 10.71 8.38 2.28
N THR A 57 11.80 9.06 2.56
CA THR A 57 11.84 10.10 3.58
C THR A 57 10.96 11.30 3.16
N ALA A 58 10.61 12.14 4.13
CA ALA A 58 9.86 13.36 3.84
C ALA A 58 10.63 14.30 2.89
N ASN A 59 11.97 14.32 2.96
CA ASN A 59 12.81 15.14 2.09
C ASN A 59 12.80 14.62 0.64
N GLU A 60 12.92 13.30 0.45
CA GLU A 60 12.82 12.70 -0.90
C GLU A 60 11.42 12.92 -1.51
N LEU A 61 10.37 12.81 -0.70
CA LEU A 61 9.01 13.12 -1.15
C LEU A 61 8.86 14.58 -1.58
N TYR A 62 9.43 15.51 -0.82
CA TYR A 62 9.42 16.92 -1.16
C TYR A 62 10.13 17.18 -2.49
N GLU A 63 11.35 16.65 -2.67
CA GLU A 63 12.14 16.81 -3.90
C GLU A 63 11.37 16.29 -5.12
N ILE A 64 10.82 15.07 -5.04
CA ILE A 64 10.05 14.47 -6.15
C ILE A 64 8.82 15.33 -6.50
N LEU A 65 8.05 15.74 -5.49
CA LEU A 65 6.82 16.51 -5.71
C LEU A 65 7.10 17.93 -6.21
N ASP A 66 8.19 18.56 -5.75
CA ASP A 66 8.63 19.87 -6.24
C ASP A 66 9.04 19.82 -7.71
N CYS A 67 9.80 18.79 -8.10
CA CYS A 67 10.15 18.55 -9.50
C CYS A 67 8.90 18.33 -10.37
N TRP A 68 7.92 17.57 -9.88
CA TRP A 68 6.66 17.38 -10.60
C TRP A 68 5.86 18.67 -10.74
N TYR A 69 5.84 19.51 -9.70
CA TYR A 69 5.15 20.79 -9.72
C TYR A 69 5.78 21.79 -10.70
N HIS A 70 7.12 21.85 -10.75
CA HIS A 70 7.85 22.73 -11.66
C HIS A 70 8.05 22.15 -13.08
N TYR A 71 7.64 20.90 -13.30
CA TYR A 71 7.94 20.13 -14.52
C TYR A 71 9.42 20.22 -14.92
N SER A 72 10.30 20.11 -13.92
CA SER A 72 11.74 20.09 -14.13
C SER A 72 12.22 18.66 -14.39
N ASP A 73 13.33 18.53 -15.12
CA ASP A 73 14.02 17.26 -15.24
C ASP A 73 14.72 16.94 -13.92
N ASP A 74 14.60 15.69 -13.48
CA ASP A 74 15.23 15.17 -12.28
C ASP A 74 16.04 13.92 -12.65
N GLU A 75 17.36 14.05 -12.65
CA GLU A 75 18.27 12.94 -12.94
C GLU A 75 18.36 11.94 -11.78
N LYS A 76 18.17 12.38 -10.54
CA LYS A 76 18.27 11.55 -9.33
C LYS A 76 17.17 10.51 -9.28
N TYR A 77 15.94 10.89 -9.62
CA TYR A 77 14.79 10.00 -9.64
C TYR A 77 14.35 9.59 -11.05
N GLY A 78 15.05 10.07 -12.08
CA GLY A 78 14.82 9.69 -13.47
C GLY A 78 13.53 10.27 -14.07
N TYR A 79 13.00 11.37 -13.53
CA TYR A 79 11.81 12.02 -14.06
C TYR A 79 12.17 13.03 -15.14
N LYS A 80 11.44 13.02 -16.24
CA LYS A 80 11.52 14.06 -17.28
C LYS A 80 10.33 14.99 -17.15
N GLY A 81 10.58 16.26 -16.98
CA GLY A 81 9.56 17.26 -16.65
C GLY A 81 8.43 17.32 -17.69
N LYS A 82 8.78 17.21 -18.98
CA LYS A 82 7.80 17.16 -20.09
C LYS A 82 6.90 15.92 -20.03
N GLU A 83 7.46 14.77 -19.66
CA GLU A 83 6.71 13.52 -19.55
C GLU A 83 5.78 13.55 -18.33
N VAL A 84 6.30 14.03 -17.19
CA VAL A 84 5.51 14.28 -15.98
C VAL A 84 4.34 15.21 -16.28
N LYS A 85 4.60 16.34 -16.96
CA LYS A 85 3.55 17.26 -17.38
C LYS A 85 2.48 16.55 -18.21
N ALA A 86 2.88 15.80 -19.23
CA ALA A 86 1.94 15.13 -20.12
C ALA A 86 1.04 14.11 -19.39
N VAL A 87 1.58 13.35 -18.43
CA VAL A 87 0.77 12.37 -17.69
C VAL A 87 -0.22 13.04 -16.73
N PHE A 88 0.16 14.17 -16.12
CA PHE A 88 -0.76 14.92 -15.25
C PHE A 88 -1.80 15.71 -16.06
N ASP A 89 -1.42 16.30 -17.20
CA ASP A 89 -2.37 16.95 -18.12
C ASP A 89 -3.46 15.95 -18.61
N GLU A 90 -3.10 14.67 -18.80
CA GLU A 90 -4.07 13.63 -19.15
C GLU A 90 -4.96 13.26 -17.96
N ALA A 91 -4.38 13.11 -16.77
CA ALA A 91 -5.14 12.82 -15.55
C ALA A 91 -6.14 13.93 -15.20
N ASP A 92 -5.79 15.18 -15.44
CA ASP A 92 -6.65 16.34 -15.18
C ASP A 92 -7.95 16.28 -16.00
N LYS A 93 -7.94 15.63 -17.17
CA LYS A 93 -9.15 15.42 -17.99
C LYS A 93 -10.15 14.47 -17.33
N GLU A 94 -9.69 13.61 -16.43
CA GLU A 94 -10.56 12.67 -15.70
C GLU A 94 -11.13 13.29 -14.42
N ILE A 95 -10.57 14.39 -13.89
CA ILE A 95 -11.03 15.04 -12.65
C ILE A 95 -12.54 15.32 -12.66
N PRO A 96 -13.15 15.88 -13.72
CA PRO A 96 -14.60 16.11 -13.75
C PRO A 96 -15.45 14.84 -13.64
N ASN A 97 -14.88 13.68 -13.97
CA ASN A 97 -15.55 12.38 -13.91
C ASN A 97 -15.38 11.68 -12.54
N ILE A 98 -14.52 12.20 -11.67
CA ILE A 98 -14.30 11.64 -10.33
C ILE A 98 -15.44 12.08 -9.43
N SER A 99 -16.36 11.15 -9.13
CA SER A 99 -17.39 11.39 -8.13
C SER A 99 -16.78 11.41 -6.73
N ALA A 100 -16.76 12.59 -6.10
CA ALA A 100 -16.38 12.76 -4.70
C ALA A 100 -17.49 12.34 -3.71
N LEU A 101 -18.67 11.96 -4.21
CA LEU A 101 -19.73 11.42 -3.35
C LEU A 101 -19.34 10.03 -2.88
N TYR A 102 -19.43 9.82 -1.57
CA TYR A 102 -19.18 8.53 -0.96
C TYR A 102 -20.15 8.27 0.18
N GLU A 103 -20.56 7.00 0.28
CA GLU A 103 -21.24 6.49 1.46
C GLU A 103 -20.19 6.10 2.48
N LYS A 104 -20.37 6.55 3.72
CA LYS A 104 -19.48 6.23 4.81
C LYS A 104 -20.12 5.16 5.68
N ASP A 105 -19.37 4.10 5.97
CA ASP A 105 -19.78 3.13 6.98
C ASP A 105 -19.88 3.86 8.34
N PRO A 106 -20.99 3.70 9.09
CA PRO A 106 -21.17 4.39 10.37
C PRO A 106 -20.07 4.07 11.40
N ASP A 107 -19.44 2.90 11.30
CA ASP A 107 -18.35 2.46 12.17
C ASP A 107 -16.95 2.81 11.60
N ALA A 108 -16.89 3.58 10.49
CA ALA A 108 -15.66 4.16 9.98
C ALA A 108 -15.27 5.42 10.79
N ILE A 109 -14.15 5.33 11.51
CA ILE A 109 -13.68 6.39 12.42
C ILE A 109 -12.39 7.01 11.86
N TYR A 110 -12.49 8.25 11.41
CA TYR A 110 -11.39 9.05 10.83
C TYR A 110 -10.77 10.04 11.84
N THR A 111 -11.31 10.07 13.05
CA THR A 111 -10.71 10.82 14.16
C THR A 111 -9.67 9.96 14.87
N SER A 112 -8.64 10.59 15.42
CA SER A 112 -7.61 9.90 16.20
C SER A 112 -8.21 9.13 17.38
N ARG A 113 -7.72 7.91 17.61
CA ARG A 113 -8.05 7.09 18.79
C ARG A 113 -6.94 6.08 19.04
N ALA A 114 -6.78 5.66 20.30
CA ALA A 114 -5.92 4.54 20.62
C ALA A 114 -6.52 3.23 20.10
N PHE A 115 -5.71 2.45 19.39
CA PHE A 115 -6.08 1.10 18.99
C PHE A 115 -5.26 0.10 19.79
N THR A 116 -5.95 -0.87 20.40
CA THR A 116 -5.31 -1.95 21.14
C THR A 116 -5.61 -3.26 20.41
N PHE A 117 -4.75 -3.63 19.47
CA PHE A 117 -4.85 -4.92 18.79
C PHE A 117 -4.02 -5.95 19.52
N LYS A 118 -4.63 -7.07 19.92
CA LYS A 118 -3.93 -8.10 20.70
C LYS A 118 -3.08 -9.05 19.85
N ASN A 119 -3.34 -9.17 18.54
CA ASN A 119 -2.71 -10.18 17.65
C ASN A 119 -2.64 -9.72 16.18
N LEU A 120 -1.92 -8.65 15.84
CA LEU A 120 -1.67 -8.32 14.42
C LEU A 120 -0.44 -9.07 13.91
N SER A 121 -0.53 -9.60 12.69
CA SER A 121 0.63 -10.10 11.95
C SER A 121 1.60 -8.96 11.61
N LYS A 122 2.88 -9.30 11.38
CA LYS A 122 3.81 -8.37 10.76
C LYS A 122 3.25 -7.95 9.39
N PRO A 123 3.24 -6.64 9.07
CA PRO A 123 2.71 -6.18 7.80
C PRO A 123 3.53 -6.74 6.64
N ILE A 124 2.87 -7.09 5.55
CA ILE A 124 3.46 -7.52 4.27
C ILE A 124 2.94 -6.64 3.13
N ASN A 125 3.68 -6.63 2.01
CA ASN A 125 3.20 -6.03 0.77
C ASN A 125 2.33 -7.04 0.01
N SER A 126 1.30 -6.56 -0.67
CA SER A 126 0.52 -7.39 -1.60
C SER A 126 1.42 -7.83 -2.76
N SER A 127 1.32 -9.10 -3.18
CA SER A 127 2.05 -9.63 -4.33
C SER A 127 1.84 -8.79 -5.59
N PHE A 128 0.60 -8.33 -5.83
CA PHE A 128 0.27 -7.45 -6.95
C PHE A 128 1.07 -6.14 -6.90
N ILE A 129 1.19 -5.52 -5.71
CA ILE A 129 1.91 -4.26 -5.54
C ILE A 129 3.40 -4.48 -5.75
N VAL A 130 3.95 -5.56 -5.20
CA VAL A 130 5.37 -5.90 -5.36
C VAL A 130 5.72 -6.06 -6.83
N THR A 131 4.99 -6.90 -7.56
CA THR A 131 5.25 -7.18 -8.98
C THR A 131 5.02 -5.97 -9.89
N THR A 132 4.04 -5.12 -9.59
CA THR A 132 3.64 -4.04 -10.51
C THR A 132 4.39 -2.73 -10.25
N TYR A 133 4.68 -2.42 -8.99
CA TYR A 133 5.11 -1.08 -8.58
C TYR A 133 6.47 -1.03 -7.91
N LEU A 134 6.86 -2.09 -7.21
CA LEU A 134 8.04 -2.07 -6.34
C LEU A 134 9.26 -2.80 -6.90
N ASN A 135 9.13 -3.54 -8.02
CA ASN A 135 10.19 -4.27 -8.74
C ASN A 135 11.42 -4.62 -7.87
N GLU A 136 11.53 -5.87 -7.41
CA GLU A 136 12.51 -6.35 -6.41
C GLU A 136 14.02 -6.18 -6.74
N GLU A 137 14.41 -5.40 -7.75
CA GLU A 137 15.81 -5.20 -8.16
C GLU A 137 16.60 -4.20 -7.30
N ASP A 138 15.98 -3.49 -6.35
CA ASP A 138 16.66 -2.55 -5.45
C ASP A 138 17.00 -3.13 -4.05
N ASN A 139 17.05 -4.46 -3.88
CA ASN A 139 17.39 -5.07 -2.58
C ASN A 139 18.80 -5.70 -2.56
N ASP A 140 19.84 -4.86 -2.53
CA ASP A 140 21.09 -5.22 -1.86
C ASP A 140 21.14 -4.55 -0.48
N GLY A 141 21.24 -5.38 0.57
CA GLY A 141 21.65 -4.93 1.89
C GLY A 141 20.57 -4.79 2.96
N CYS A 142 19.94 -5.89 3.37
CA CYS A 142 19.89 -6.27 4.79
C CYS A 142 19.33 -7.70 4.92
N GLN A 143 20.21 -8.70 4.88
CA GLN A 143 19.86 -9.98 5.48
C GLN A 143 19.83 -9.78 7.00
N ASP A 144 18.63 -9.66 7.56
CA ASP A 144 18.46 -9.90 8.98
C ASP A 144 18.49 -11.43 9.18
N SER A 145 19.71 -11.92 9.40
CA SER A 145 19.97 -13.30 9.75
C SER A 145 19.43 -13.57 11.14
N GLN A 146 18.15 -13.95 11.23
CA GLN A 146 17.52 -14.60 12.37
C GLN A 146 16.20 -15.28 11.97
N LEU A 147 16.28 -16.25 11.06
CA LEU A 147 15.29 -17.32 10.91
C LEU A 147 16.03 -18.65 10.98
N VAL A 148 16.25 -19.12 12.21
CA VAL A 148 16.50 -20.54 12.47
C VAL A 148 15.37 -21.04 13.35
N ASP A 149 14.76 -22.12 12.87
CA ASP A 149 13.96 -23.10 13.58
C ASP A 149 12.52 -22.73 13.97
N LEU A 150 11.60 -23.04 13.05
CA LEU A 150 10.28 -23.59 13.39
C LEU A 150 9.88 -24.59 12.29
N GLU A 151 10.50 -25.77 12.33
CA GLU A 151 9.94 -26.97 11.69
C GLU A 151 8.61 -27.30 12.37
N ILE A 152 7.51 -26.98 11.71
CA ILE A 152 6.20 -27.51 12.08
C ILE A 152 6.13 -28.94 11.55
N SER A 153 6.30 -29.90 12.45
CA SER A 153 5.89 -31.29 12.27
C SER A 153 4.40 -31.35 11.96
N SER A 154 4.04 -31.48 10.69
CA SER A 154 2.71 -31.94 10.27
C SER A 154 2.79 -33.38 9.80
N SER A 155 2.68 -34.33 10.74
CA SER A 155 2.19 -35.67 10.44
C SER A 155 0.87 -35.85 11.20
N LEU A 156 -0.21 -35.39 10.55
CA LEU A 156 -1.56 -35.85 10.82
C LEU A 156 -1.60 -37.35 10.48
N LYS A 157 -1.68 -38.22 11.49
CA LYS A 157 -2.26 -39.55 11.33
C LYS A 157 -3.67 -39.51 11.91
N LEU A 158 -4.63 -39.56 10.98
CA LEU A 158 -6.04 -39.81 11.24
C LEU A 158 -6.19 -41.09 12.07
N LYS A 159 -7.01 -41.00 13.12
CA LYS A 159 -7.57 -42.15 13.83
C LYS A 159 -8.74 -42.66 13.01
N ASP A 160 -8.67 -43.92 12.59
CA ASP A 160 -9.86 -44.73 12.34
C ASP A 160 -9.92 -45.75 13.47
N ASP A 161 -10.84 -45.51 14.41
CA ASP A 161 -11.33 -46.50 15.36
C ASP A 161 -12.51 -47.22 14.69
N ASP A 162 -12.44 -48.55 14.54
CA ASP A 162 -13.64 -49.39 14.47
C ASP A 162 -13.35 -50.79 15.07
N VAL A 163 -13.68 -50.88 16.37
CA VAL A 163 -14.42 -51.94 17.09
C VAL A 163 -14.23 -53.43 16.72
N VAL A 164 -13.51 -54.12 17.62
CA VAL A 164 -13.81 -55.40 18.31
C VAL A 164 -15.00 -56.24 17.78
N ASN A 165 -14.73 -57.44 17.25
CA ASN A 165 -14.79 -58.74 17.98
C ASN A 165 -14.28 -59.89 17.09
#